data_AF-A9GIV1-F1
#
_entry.id   AF-A9GIV1-F1
#
_cell.length_a   1.000
_cell.length_b   1.000
_cell.length_c   1.000
_cell.angle_alpha   90.00
_cell.angle_beta   90.00
_cell.angle_gamma   90.00
#
_symmetry.space_group_name_H-M   'P 1'
#
loop_
_entity.id
_entity.type
_entity.pdbx_description
1 polymer ?
#
loop_
_entity_poly.entity_id
_entity_poly.type
_entity_poly.pdbx_seq_one_letter_code
_entity_poly.pdbx_strand_id
1 'polypeptide(L)'
;MQDAAAPSPGAPAGAGEPRQGGPERAAATSSAGAAPLQADPRARGDESLDRERYERYAMPASDLPAANVQAFRGDASGVLAIVRRAVQSVTRDPARHRRRLPKSRFDAIRSLPELAMALDYAVTRMQPEIAPPPEIVEKLDLLYGALRPTLATAEVYFPRSIVPETFGIVRRALVAGDPASATATITNLILDRWSHVQSRIPITREELTQLNSTAKWLLSNTRPPERLDSRDIRDRLWSLLRERYEQLRAIAQEVSGDDSREYAPERLAAD
;
A
#
# COMPACT_ATOMS: atom_id res chain seq x y z
N MET A 1 23.69 79.05 -14.02
CA MET A 1 24.98 79.32 -13.37
C MET A 1 25.38 78.00 -12.70
N GLN A 2 26.36 77.26 -13.24
CA GLN A 2 27.81 77.44 -13.02
C GLN A 2 28.11 77.46 -11.51
N ASP A 3 29.07 76.73 -10.94
CA ASP A 3 30.05 75.76 -11.42
C ASP A 3 30.79 75.24 -10.16
N ALA A 4 31.36 74.03 -10.24
CA ALA A 4 32.68 73.62 -9.70
C ALA A 4 33.00 73.78 -8.18
N ALA A 5 33.85 73.00 -7.50
CA ALA A 5 34.78 71.92 -7.80
C ALA A 5 35.15 71.19 -6.48
N ALA A 6 35.55 69.92 -6.60
CA ALA A 6 36.24 69.12 -5.58
C ALA A 6 37.74 69.56 -5.41
N PRO A 7 38.56 68.90 -4.55
CA PRO A 7 39.19 67.64 -4.98
C PRO A 7 39.47 66.57 -3.88
N SER A 8 39.54 65.32 -4.35
CA SER A 8 40.06 64.09 -3.72
C SER A 8 41.60 64.12 -3.53
N PRO A 9 42.25 63.09 -2.91
CA PRO A 9 42.54 61.78 -3.54
C PRO A 9 42.50 60.59 -2.52
N GLY A 10 42.56 59.30 -2.85
CA GLY A 10 42.84 58.61 -4.10
C GLY A 10 42.56 57.10 -3.96
N ALA A 11 42.37 56.45 -5.10
CA ALA A 11 42.46 54.99 -5.31
C ALA A 11 43.92 54.64 -5.73
N PRO A 12 44.36 53.39 -6.10
CA PRO A 12 43.64 52.47 -7.01
C PRO A 12 43.91 50.93 -6.89
N ALA A 13 43.09 50.17 -7.67
CA ALA A 13 43.35 49.00 -8.56
C ALA A 13 44.46 47.97 -8.25
N GLY A 14 44.38 46.67 -8.57
CA GLY A 14 43.46 45.88 -9.39
C GLY A 14 44.14 44.58 -9.91
N ALA A 15 43.35 43.72 -10.58
CA ALA A 15 43.71 42.68 -11.57
C ALA A 15 44.25 41.28 -11.14
N GLY A 16 43.62 40.22 -11.70
CA GLY A 16 44.30 38.97 -12.09
C GLY A 16 43.56 37.63 -11.85
N GLU A 17 42.82 37.10 -12.83
CA GLU A 17 42.80 35.64 -13.14
C GLU A 17 43.97 35.33 -14.13
N PRO A 18 44.28 34.10 -14.64
CA PRO A 18 43.76 32.72 -14.45
C PRO A 18 44.87 31.61 -14.35
N ARG A 19 44.48 30.31 -14.47
CA ARG A 19 45.29 29.07 -14.76
C ARG A 19 45.95 28.42 -13.52
N GLN A 20 46.08 27.10 -13.34
CA GLN A 20 46.28 25.95 -14.25
C GLN A 20 46.22 24.63 -13.42
N GLY A 21 45.85 23.49 -14.02
CA GLY A 21 46.33 22.15 -13.58
C GLY A 21 45.28 21.04 -13.36
N GLY A 22 45.04 20.19 -14.37
CA GLY A 22 44.80 18.74 -14.13
C GLY A 22 46.14 17.98 -14.11
N PRO A 23 46.23 16.63 -14.05
CA PRO A 23 45.20 15.58 -14.09
C PRO A 23 45.37 14.47 -13.00
N GLU A 24 44.62 13.38 -13.12
CA GLU A 24 45.07 11.98 -12.88
C GLU A 24 44.69 11.20 -11.58
N ARG A 25 43.71 10.31 -11.79
CA ARG A 25 43.56 8.88 -11.38
C ARG A 25 43.78 8.38 -9.93
N ALA A 26 42.73 7.65 -9.53
CA ALA A 26 42.70 6.33 -8.89
C ALA A 26 42.91 6.21 -7.37
N ALA A 27 41.85 5.77 -6.68
CA ALA A 27 41.85 4.47 -6.00
C ALA A 27 40.45 4.13 -5.50
N ALA A 28 39.96 2.96 -5.89
CA ALA A 28 38.89 2.26 -5.20
C ALA A 28 39.37 1.88 -3.79
N THR A 29 38.50 1.97 -2.79
CA THR A 29 38.56 1.08 -1.63
C THR A 29 37.16 0.74 -1.20
N SER A 30 36.92 -0.57 -1.18
CA SER A 30 35.68 -1.23 -0.83
C SER A 30 35.65 -1.53 0.67
N SER A 31 34.42 -1.61 1.19
CA SER A 31 33.98 -2.27 2.42
C SER A 31 34.45 -1.71 3.77
N ALA A 32 33.50 -1.41 4.66
CA ALA A 32 33.11 -2.34 5.71
C ALA A 32 32.15 -1.68 6.71
N GLY A 33 31.04 -2.36 7.01
CA GLY A 33 30.48 -2.35 8.36
C GLY A 33 29.44 -1.28 8.71
N ALA A 34 28.40 -1.08 7.91
CA ALA A 34 27.14 -0.59 8.47
C ALA A 34 26.49 -1.76 9.23
N ALA A 35 26.75 -1.81 10.54
CA ALA A 35 26.11 -2.76 11.45
C ALA A 35 24.58 -2.68 11.28
N PRO A 36 23.86 -3.81 11.25
CA PRO A 36 22.41 -3.78 11.16
C PRO A 36 21.87 -3.09 12.42
N LEU A 37 21.07 -2.04 12.21
CA LEU A 37 20.30 -1.35 13.24
C LEU A 37 19.61 -2.41 14.09
N GLN A 38 20.08 -2.56 15.33
CA GLN A 38 19.45 -3.43 16.31
C GLN A 38 18.01 -2.97 16.49
N ALA A 39 17.08 -3.90 16.26
CA ALA A 39 15.65 -3.68 16.46
C ALA A 39 15.41 -3.20 17.91
N ASP A 40 14.73 -2.07 18.05
CA ASP A 40 14.39 -1.45 19.32
C ASP A 40 13.53 -2.42 20.16
N PRO A 41 13.91 -2.79 21.40
CA PRO A 41 13.21 -3.76 22.24
C PRO A 41 11.80 -3.32 22.72
N ARG A 42 11.27 -2.21 22.19
CA ARG A 42 9.88 -1.76 22.44
C ARG A 42 8.81 -2.63 21.74
N ALA A 43 9.18 -3.45 20.76
CA ALA A 43 8.24 -4.24 19.97
C ALA A 43 7.47 -5.34 20.74
N ARG A 44 7.99 -5.85 21.86
CA ARG A 44 7.41 -7.05 22.50
C ARG A 44 6.20 -6.77 23.41
N GLY A 45 6.01 -5.53 23.85
CA GLY A 45 4.90 -5.13 24.74
C GLY A 45 3.65 -4.63 23.99
N ASP A 46 3.85 -3.95 22.86
CA ASP A 46 2.75 -3.37 22.07
C ASP A 46 2.05 -4.41 21.17
N GLU A 47 2.78 -5.42 20.66
CA GLU A 47 2.20 -6.47 19.82
C GLU A 47 1.06 -7.25 20.49
N SER A 48 1.16 -7.49 21.81
CA SER A 48 0.12 -8.18 22.57
C SER A 48 -1.16 -7.35 22.67
N LEU A 49 -1.03 -6.03 22.79
CA LEU A 49 -2.16 -5.10 22.87
C LEU A 49 -2.79 -4.87 21.51
N ASP A 50 -1.99 -4.78 20.46
CA ASP A 50 -2.47 -4.64 19.09
C ASP A 50 -3.16 -5.92 18.59
N ARG A 51 -2.66 -7.09 19.00
CA ARG A 51 -3.36 -8.37 18.82
C ARG A 51 -4.71 -8.40 19.55
N GLU A 52 -4.77 -8.00 20.82
CA GLU A 52 -6.03 -8.00 21.58
C GLU A 52 -7.08 -7.08 20.93
N ARG A 53 -6.65 -5.89 20.48
CA ARG A 53 -7.51 -4.96 19.73
C ARG A 53 -7.98 -5.58 18.42
N TYR A 54 -7.08 -6.19 17.67
CA TYR A 54 -7.42 -6.90 16.44
C TYR A 54 -8.48 -7.97 16.69
N GLU A 55 -8.31 -8.84 17.69
CA GLU A 55 -9.28 -9.89 18.02
C GLU A 55 -10.64 -9.32 18.43
N ARG A 56 -10.64 -8.22 19.21
CA ARG A 56 -11.87 -7.52 19.65
C ARG A 56 -12.70 -7.00 18.48
N TYR A 57 -12.05 -6.48 17.44
CA TYR A 57 -12.74 -5.89 16.28
C TYR A 57 -12.89 -6.84 15.09
N ALA A 58 -12.12 -7.92 15.02
CA ALA A 58 -12.20 -8.92 13.96
C ALA A 58 -13.56 -9.63 13.94
N MET A 59 -14.08 -10.09 15.09
CA MET A 59 -15.40 -10.76 15.13
C MET A 59 -16.53 -9.86 14.62
N PRO A 60 -16.73 -8.62 15.14
CA PRO A 60 -17.75 -7.72 14.60
C PRO A 60 -17.57 -7.39 13.11
N ALA A 61 -16.33 -7.36 12.61
CA ALA A 61 -16.05 -7.12 11.20
C ALA A 61 -16.39 -8.35 10.33
N SER A 62 -16.24 -9.57 10.85
CA SER A 62 -16.65 -10.81 10.19
C SER A 62 -18.16 -10.94 10.00
N ASP A 63 -18.96 -10.25 10.81
CA ASP A 63 -20.43 -10.22 10.66
C ASP A 63 -20.90 -9.31 9.50
N LEU A 64 -20.01 -8.50 8.91
CA LEU A 64 -20.37 -7.62 7.80
C LEU A 64 -20.78 -8.44 6.56
N PRO A 65 -21.89 -8.13 5.87
CA PRO A 65 -22.22 -8.81 4.62
C PRO A 65 -21.15 -8.54 3.56
N ALA A 66 -20.76 -9.56 2.79
CA ALA A 66 -19.74 -9.44 1.74
C ALA A 66 -20.04 -8.31 0.72
N ALA A 67 -21.31 -8.02 0.47
CA ALA A 67 -21.76 -6.93 -0.40
C ALA A 67 -21.36 -5.52 0.09
N ASN A 68 -21.13 -5.36 1.39
CA ASN A 68 -20.77 -4.08 2.01
C ASN A 68 -19.26 -3.95 2.23
N VAL A 69 -18.49 -5.00 1.93
CA VAL A 69 -17.04 -5.01 2.09
C VAL A 69 -16.39 -4.24 0.95
N GLN A 70 -15.55 -3.29 1.32
CA GLN A 70 -14.77 -2.49 0.39
C GLN A 70 -13.30 -2.79 0.56
N ALA A 71 -12.60 -2.91 -0.56
CA ALA A 71 -11.18 -3.20 -0.54
C ALA A 71 -10.39 -2.03 0.05
N PHE A 72 -9.51 -2.32 1.01
CA PHE A 72 -8.57 -1.33 1.53
C PHE A 72 -7.36 -1.20 0.60
N ARG A 73 -7.04 0.04 0.20
CA ARG A 73 -5.93 0.40 -0.70
C ARG A 73 -5.00 1.49 -0.17
N GLY A 74 -5.30 2.05 1.00
CA GLY A 74 -4.55 3.17 1.57
C GLY A 74 -3.39 2.78 2.46
N ASP A 75 -2.76 3.80 3.04
CA ASP A 75 -1.80 3.67 4.12
C ASP A 75 -2.54 3.63 5.48
N ALA A 76 -2.46 2.50 6.18
CA ALA A 76 -3.15 2.30 7.46
C ALA A 76 -2.59 3.21 8.57
N SER A 77 -1.30 3.53 8.51
CA SER A 77 -0.66 4.43 9.48
C SER A 77 -1.14 5.87 9.29
N GLY A 78 -1.28 6.32 8.04
CA GLY A 78 -1.93 7.58 7.68
C GLY A 78 -3.40 7.65 8.10
N VAL A 79 -4.18 6.59 7.87
CA VAL A 79 -5.57 6.47 8.35
C VAL A 79 -5.64 6.61 9.87
N LEU A 80 -4.78 5.92 10.61
CA LEU A 80 -4.71 6.01 12.07
C LEU A 80 -4.40 7.44 12.55
N ALA A 81 -3.46 8.12 11.90
CA ALA A 81 -3.12 9.51 12.22
C ALA A 81 -4.32 10.45 12.02
N ILE A 82 -5.04 10.32 10.91
CA ILE A 82 -6.25 11.10 10.62
C ILE A 82 -7.33 10.82 11.67
N VAL A 83 -7.62 9.55 11.95
CA VAL A 83 -8.64 9.15 12.93
C VAL A 83 -8.31 9.68 14.32
N ARG A 84 -7.04 9.58 14.76
CA ARG A 84 -6.60 10.12 16.06
C ARG A 84 -6.83 11.62 16.14
N ARG A 85 -6.44 12.38 15.11
CA ARG A 85 -6.64 13.84 15.05
C ARG A 85 -8.13 14.19 15.09
N ALA A 86 -8.95 13.52 14.30
CA ALA A 86 -10.38 13.76 14.21
C ALA A 86 -11.08 13.49 15.55
N VAL A 87 -10.79 12.34 16.18
CA VAL A 87 -11.34 11.97 17.49
C VAL A 87 -10.86 12.94 18.57
N GLN A 88 -9.58 13.33 18.58
CA GLN A 88 -9.06 14.30 19.54
C GLN A 88 -9.76 15.66 19.42
N SER A 89 -10.00 16.12 18.19
CA SER A 89 -10.73 17.37 17.94
C SER A 89 -12.18 17.30 18.45
N VAL A 90 -12.89 16.21 18.13
CA VAL A 90 -14.28 15.98 18.54
C VAL A 90 -14.42 15.66 20.03
N THR A 91 -13.34 15.31 20.74
CA THR A 91 -13.39 14.96 22.17
C THR A 91 -12.70 15.98 23.07
N ARG A 92 -12.19 17.09 22.52
CA ARG A 92 -11.44 18.12 23.24
C ARG A 92 -12.23 18.80 24.36
N ASP A 93 -13.54 18.97 24.20
CA ASP A 93 -14.44 19.56 25.22
C ASP A 93 -15.59 18.61 25.62
N PRO A 94 -15.31 17.60 26.47
CA PRO A 94 -16.29 16.57 26.81
C PRO A 94 -17.53 17.13 27.53
N ALA A 95 -17.45 18.31 28.16
CA ALA A 95 -18.57 18.94 28.84
C ALA A 95 -19.59 19.52 27.84
N ARG A 96 -19.11 20.12 26.75
CA ARG A 96 -19.95 20.58 25.63
C ARG A 96 -20.62 19.42 24.90
N HIS A 97 -19.93 18.28 24.76
CA HIS A 97 -20.43 17.10 24.06
C HIS A 97 -21.44 16.29 24.86
N ARG A 98 -21.26 16.11 26.17
CA ARG A 98 -22.24 15.40 27.04
C ARG A 98 -23.62 16.06 27.06
N ARG A 99 -23.70 17.36 26.76
CA ARG A 99 -24.97 18.10 26.65
C ARG A 99 -25.67 17.91 25.30
N ARG A 100 -24.94 17.53 24.25
CA ARG A 100 -25.45 17.44 22.87
C ARG A 100 -25.56 16.00 22.34
N LEU A 101 -24.74 15.08 22.86
CA LEU A 101 -24.64 13.71 22.37
C LEU A 101 -24.96 12.69 23.47
N PRO A 102 -25.72 11.63 23.14
CA PRO A 102 -25.86 10.46 24.01
C PRO A 102 -24.50 9.84 24.35
N LYS A 103 -24.35 9.38 25.61
CA LYS A 103 -23.10 8.76 26.10
C LYS A 103 -22.63 7.60 25.21
N SER A 104 -23.56 6.77 24.72
CA SER A 104 -23.26 5.65 23.81
C SER A 104 -22.60 6.06 22.51
N ARG A 105 -22.99 7.21 21.92
CA ARG A 105 -22.37 7.73 20.69
C ARG A 105 -20.97 8.28 20.96
N PHE A 106 -20.78 8.89 22.13
CA PHE A 106 -19.48 9.40 22.54
C PHE A 106 -18.46 8.28 22.78
N ASP A 107 -18.89 7.20 23.43
CA ASP A 107 -18.04 6.02 23.66
C ASP A 107 -17.69 5.31 22.34
N ALA A 108 -18.63 5.24 21.39
CA ALA A 108 -18.38 4.73 20.04
C ALA A 108 -17.31 5.54 19.29
N ILE A 109 -17.37 6.88 19.37
CA ILE A 109 -16.34 7.77 18.79
C ILE A 109 -14.97 7.52 19.42
N ARG A 110 -14.90 7.38 20.74
CA ARG A 110 -13.63 7.16 21.44
C ARG A 110 -12.97 5.83 21.10
N SER A 111 -13.75 4.86 20.63
CA SER A 111 -13.25 3.55 20.20
C SER A 111 -12.62 3.55 18.79
N LEU A 112 -12.88 4.57 17.97
CA LEU A 112 -12.39 4.64 16.59
C LEU A 112 -10.86 4.51 16.43
N PRO A 113 -10.01 5.13 17.28
CA PRO A 113 -8.58 4.95 17.18
C PRO A 113 -8.14 3.52 17.44
N GLU A 114 -8.84 2.77 18.30
CA GLU A 114 -8.55 1.35 18.53
C GLU A 114 -8.89 0.50 17.31
N LEU A 115 -10.01 0.80 16.64
CA LEU A 115 -10.38 0.15 15.39
C LEU A 115 -9.36 0.45 14.27
N ALA A 116 -8.84 1.68 14.21
CA ALA A 116 -7.79 2.05 13.27
C ALA A 116 -6.45 1.35 13.59
N MET A 117 -6.11 1.16 14.88
CA MET A 117 -4.94 0.35 15.28
C MET A 117 -5.12 -1.13 14.93
N ALA A 118 -6.34 -1.69 15.06
CA ALA A 118 -6.64 -3.05 14.61
C ALA A 118 -6.47 -3.22 13.09
N LEU A 119 -6.85 -2.21 12.29
CA LEU A 119 -6.60 -2.18 10.85
C LEU A 119 -5.10 -2.12 10.53
N ASP A 120 -4.34 -1.27 11.23
CA ASP A 120 -2.89 -1.13 11.07
C ASP A 120 -2.15 -2.44 11.42
N TYR A 121 -2.56 -3.10 12.51
CA TYR A 121 -2.07 -4.42 12.87
C TYR A 121 -2.43 -5.48 11.81
N ALA A 122 -3.65 -5.47 11.27
CA ALA A 122 -4.06 -6.39 10.22
C ALA A 122 -3.22 -6.22 8.94
N VAL A 123 -2.90 -4.97 8.57
CA VAL A 123 -2.01 -4.66 7.44
C VAL A 123 -0.57 -5.09 7.72
N THR A 124 -0.06 -4.82 8.92
CA THR A 124 1.30 -5.19 9.32
C THR A 124 1.49 -6.70 9.39
N ARG A 125 0.50 -7.44 9.90
CA ARG A 125 0.48 -8.91 9.90
C ARG A 125 0.44 -9.52 8.49
N MET A 126 -0.05 -8.79 7.48
CA MET A 126 0.05 -9.23 6.07
C MET A 126 1.42 -9.01 5.47
N GLN A 127 2.18 -8.02 5.97
CA GLN A 127 3.54 -7.82 5.52
C GLN A 127 4.35 -9.04 5.96
N PRO A 128 5.10 -9.67 5.04
CA PRO A 128 5.94 -10.78 5.42
C PRO A 128 6.97 -10.27 6.45
N GLU A 129 7.04 -10.95 7.60
CA GLU A 129 7.93 -10.67 8.74
C GLU A 129 9.42 -10.66 8.35
N ILE A 130 9.73 -11.22 7.18
CA ILE A 130 11.04 -11.31 6.56
C ILE A 130 10.87 -10.90 5.11
N ALA A 131 11.74 -10.01 4.60
CA ALA A 131 11.79 -9.70 3.18
C ALA A 131 11.81 -11.01 2.37
N PRO A 132 10.99 -11.14 1.32
CA PRO A 132 10.94 -12.38 0.54
C PRO A 132 12.36 -12.76 0.12
N PRO A 133 12.76 -14.04 0.23
CA PRO A 133 14.03 -14.51 -0.28
C PRO A 133 14.27 -13.96 -1.69
N PRO A 134 15.51 -13.60 -2.06
CA PRO A 134 15.81 -13.01 -3.37
C PRO A 134 15.28 -13.86 -4.53
N GLU A 135 15.30 -15.20 -4.37
CA GLU A 135 14.73 -16.15 -5.32
C GLU A 135 13.21 -15.94 -5.56
N ILE A 136 12.44 -15.55 -4.54
CA ILE A 136 11.00 -15.25 -4.69
C ILE A 136 10.82 -13.96 -5.48
N VAL A 137 11.63 -12.94 -5.20
CA VAL A 137 11.59 -11.64 -5.89
C VAL A 137 11.93 -11.82 -7.37
N GLU A 138 13.02 -12.51 -7.68
CA GLU A 138 13.46 -12.80 -9.05
C GLU A 138 12.38 -13.54 -9.86
N LYS A 139 11.73 -14.54 -9.25
CA LYS A 139 10.65 -15.29 -9.91
C LYS A 139 9.39 -14.45 -10.08
N LEU A 140 9.07 -13.57 -9.14
CA LEU A 140 7.95 -12.63 -9.27
C LEU A 140 8.19 -11.61 -10.39
N ASP A 141 9.40 -11.06 -10.50
CA ASP A 141 9.78 -10.15 -11.57
C ASP A 141 9.69 -10.82 -12.94
N LEU A 142 10.14 -12.08 -13.04
CA LEU A 142 9.97 -12.90 -14.24
C LEU A 142 8.49 -13.04 -14.62
N LEU A 143 7.62 -13.32 -13.64
CA LEU A 143 6.18 -13.40 -13.89
C LEU A 143 5.59 -12.06 -14.32
N TYR A 144 5.95 -10.94 -13.67
CA TYR A 144 5.45 -9.62 -14.05
C TYR A 144 5.84 -9.24 -15.49
N GLY A 145 7.07 -9.55 -15.90
CA GLY A 145 7.54 -9.33 -17.26
C GLY A 145 6.80 -10.17 -18.29
N ALA A 146 6.53 -11.44 -17.98
CA ALA A 146 5.93 -12.38 -18.93
C ALA A 146 4.40 -12.33 -18.99
N LEU A 147 3.73 -11.94 -17.90
CA LEU A 147 2.29 -12.12 -17.74
C LEU A 147 1.45 -11.19 -18.63
N ARG A 148 1.81 -9.90 -18.74
CA ARG A 148 1.10 -8.95 -19.61
C ARG A 148 1.19 -9.34 -21.09
N PRO A 149 2.38 -9.66 -21.65
CA PRO A 149 2.50 -10.16 -23.02
C PRO A 149 1.74 -11.47 -23.25
N THR A 150 1.82 -12.42 -22.31
CA THR A 150 1.12 -13.71 -22.42
C THR A 150 -0.39 -13.55 -22.41
N LEU A 151 -0.92 -12.68 -21.54
CA LEU A 151 -2.35 -12.37 -21.48
C LEU A 151 -2.84 -11.67 -22.74
N ALA A 152 -2.14 -10.63 -23.20
CA ALA A 152 -2.51 -9.91 -24.43
C ALA A 152 -2.52 -10.83 -25.65
N THR A 153 -1.52 -11.72 -25.73
CA THR A 153 -1.43 -12.73 -26.78
C THR A 153 -2.61 -13.70 -26.71
N ALA A 154 -2.91 -14.24 -25.53
CA ALA A 154 -4.06 -15.13 -25.35
C ALA A 154 -5.39 -14.44 -25.72
N GLU A 155 -5.60 -13.18 -25.34
CA GLU A 155 -6.84 -12.46 -25.67
C GLU A 155 -7.05 -12.27 -27.18
N VAL A 156 -5.97 -12.15 -27.96
CA VAL A 156 -6.04 -12.01 -29.42
C VAL A 156 -6.36 -13.33 -30.11
N TYR A 157 -5.76 -14.44 -29.65
CA TYR A 157 -5.78 -15.71 -30.38
C TYR A 157 -6.86 -16.69 -29.90
N PHE A 158 -7.48 -16.45 -28.75
CA PHE A 158 -8.63 -17.21 -28.29
C PHE A 158 -9.93 -16.66 -28.92
N PRO A 159 -10.78 -17.52 -29.52
CA PRO A 159 -12.08 -17.10 -30.04
C PRO A 159 -12.97 -16.49 -28.94
N ARG A 160 -13.83 -15.53 -29.30
CA ARG A 160 -14.78 -14.85 -28.39
C ARG A 160 -15.71 -15.79 -27.60
N SER A 161 -15.79 -17.07 -27.97
CA SER A 161 -16.56 -18.12 -27.29
C SER A 161 -15.76 -18.93 -26.26
N ILE A 162 -14.43 -18.74 -26.15
CA ILE A 162 -13.55 -19.57 -25.31
C ILE A 162 -13.19 -18.83 -24.00
N VAL A 163 -14.22 -18.41 -23.27
CA VAL A 163 -14.20 -18.13 -21.82
C VAL A 163 -13.76 -16.71 -21.38
N PRO A 164 -14.61 -15.68 -21.59
CA PRO A 164 -14.49 -14.36 -20.95
C PRO A 164 -14.30 -14.42 -19.43
N GLU A 165 -14.86 -15.45 -18.79
CA GLU A 165 -14.76 -15.64 -17.34
C GLU A 165 -13.32 -15.90 -16.87
N THR A 166 -12.54 -16.72 -17.58
CA THR A 166 -11.14 -17.01 -17.25
C THR A 166 -10.27 -15.77 -17.39
N PHE A 167 -10.46 -14.99 -18.46
CA PHE A 167 -9.78 -13.70 -18.61
C PHE A 167 -10.20 -12.72 -17.50
N GLY A 168 -11.46 -12.74 -17.08
CA GLY A 168 -11.94 -12.01 -15.91
C GLY A 168 -11.24 -12.44 -14.61
N ILE A 169 -11.06 -13.74 -14.38
CA ILE A 169 -10.33 -14.29 -13.23
C ILE A 169 -8.87 -13.84 -13.25
N VAL A 170 -8.19 -13.96 -14.40
CA VAL A 170 -6.79 -13.56 -14.56
C VAL A 170 -6.61 -12.06 -14.34
N ARG A 171 -7.48 -11.22 -14.90
CA ARG A 171 -7.46 -9.77 -14.68
C ARG A 171 -7.73 -9.42 -13.22
N ARG A 172 -8.69 -10.07 -12.56
CA ARG A 172 -8.96 -9.87 -11.13
C ARG A 172 -7.76 -10.27 -10.27
N ALA A 173 -7.10 -11.38 -10.56
CA ALA A 173 -5.90 -11.83 -9.85
C ALA A 173 -4.73 -10.84 -10.03
N LEU A 174 -4.52 -10.33 -11.25
CA LEU A 174 -3.57 -9.25 -11.54
C LEU A 174 -3.85 -7.97 -10.74
N VAL A 175 -5.11 -7.50 -10.75
CA VAL A 175 -5.55 -6.34 -9.96
C VAL A 175 -5.42 -6.60 -8.45
N ALA A 176 -5.55 -7.86 -8.03
CA ALA A 176 -5.40 -8.26 -6.64
C ALA A 176 -3.94 -8.36 -6.18
N GLY A 177 -2.97 -8.19 -7.09
CA GLY A 177 -1.53 -8.32 -6.78
C GLY A 177 -1.05 -9.76 -6.70
N ASP A 178 -1.74 -10.70 -7.36
CA ASP A 178 -1.41 -12.13 -7.36
C ASP A 178 -0.99 -12.59 -8.78
N PRO A 179 0.24 -12.26 -9.22
CA PRO A 179 0.74 -12.64 -10.53
C PRO A 179 0.97 -14.15 -10.65
N ALA A 180 1.19 -14.87 -9.54
CA ALA A 180 1.40 -16.32 -9.56
C ALA A 180 0.10 -17.07 -9.88
N SER A 181 -1.01 -16.72 -9.22
CA SER A 181 -2.33 -17.27 -9.54
C SER A 181 -2.79 -16.90 -10.95
N ALA A 182 -2.61 -15.63 -11.34
CA ALA A 182 -2.91 -15.15 -12.69
C ALA A 182 -2.12 -15.92 -13.76
N THR A 183 -0.80 -16.10 -13.56
CA THR A 183 0.07 -16.84 -14.48
C THR A 183 -0.32 -18.31 -14.54
N ALA A 184 -0.52 -18.97 -13.40
CA ALA A 184 -0.91 -20.38 -13.38
C ALA A 184 -2.22 -20.61 -14.16
N THR A 185 -3.20 -19.72 -13.96
CA THR A 185 -4.52 -19.79 -14.62
C THR A 185 -4.39 -19.62 -16.14
N ILE A 186 -3.70 -18.56 -16.60
CA ILE A 186 -3.60 -18.30 -18.05
C ILE A 186 -2.73 -19.33 -18.77
N THR A 187 -1.63 -19.77 -18.17
CA THR A 187 -0.74 -20.75 -18.78
C THR A 187 -1.37 -22.14 -18.83
N ASN A 188 -2.13 -22.56 -17.81
CA ASN A 188 -2.93 -23.80 -17.87
C ASN A 188 -3.94 -23.74 -19.02
N LEU A 189 -4.68 -22.63 -19.16
CA LEU A 189 -5.65 -22.46 -20.26
C LEU A 189 -4.99 -22.65 -21.64
N ILE A 190 -3.81 -22.04 -21.84
CA ILE A 190 -3.08 -22.14 -23.11
C ILE A 190 -2.58 -23.57 -23.34
N LEU A 191 -2.04 -24.22 -22.31
CA LEU A 191 -1.54 -25.59 -22.39
C LEU A 191 -2.66 -26.60 -22.68
N ASP A 192 -3.82 -26.47 -22.03
CA ASP A 192 -4.99 -27.34 -22.24
C ASP A 192 -5.52 -27.25 -23.68
N ARG A 193 -5.29 -26.12 -24.35
CA ARG A 193 -5.74 -25.85 -25.71
C ARG A 193 -4.59 -25.74 -26.71
N TRP A 194 -3.42 -26.24 -26.36
CA TRP A 194 -2.18 -26.07 -27.14
C TRP A 194 -2.35 -26.41 -28.62
N SER A 195 -3.01 -27.54 -28.93
CA SER A 195 -3.28 -27.99 -30.30
C SER A 195 -4.04 -26.96 -31.17
N HIS A 196 -4.84 -26.09 -30.56
CA HIS A 196 -5.63 -25.08 -31.26
C HIS A 196 -4.89 -23.75 -31.45
N VAL A 197 -3.88 -23.49 -30.63
CA VAL A 197 -3.21 -22.18 -30.54
C VAL A 197 -1.73 -22.20 -30.91
N GLN A 198 -1.11 -23.38 -31.01
CA GLN A 198 0.33 -23.55 -31.28
C GLN A 198 0.82 -22.86 -32.57
N SER A 199 -0.03 -22.72 -33.58
CA SER A 199 0.32 -22.05 -34.85
C SER A 199 -0.01 -20.56 -34.86
N ARG A 200 -0.56 -20.03 -33.76
CA ARG A 200 -1.10 -18.67 -33.68
C ARG A 200 -0.40 -17.82 -32.62
N ILE A 201 0.07 -18.43 -31.54
CA ILE A 201 0.70 -17.74 -30.41
C ILE A 201 2.22 -17.71 -30.62
N PRO A 202 2.88 -16.53 -30.53
CA PRO A 202 4.34 -16.38 -30.60
C PRO A 202 5.05 -16.76 -29.28
N ILE A 203 4.58 -17.81 -28.59
CA ILE A 203 5.18 -18.35 -27.36
C ILE A 203 5.22 -19.87 -27.51
N THR A 204 6.36 -20.46 -27.19
CA THR A 204 6.59 -21.91 -27.27
C THR A 204 5.93 -22.68 -26.13
N ARG A 205 5.76 -23.98 -26.31
CA ARG A 205 5.18 -24.84 -25.26
C ARG A 205 6.10 -24.91 -24.05
N GLU A 206 7.39 -24.91 -24.29
CA GLU A 206 8.46 -24.98 -23.30
C GLU A 206 8.44 -23.73 -22.41
N GLU A 207 8.35 -22.53 -23.01
CA GLU A 207 8.23 -21.26 -22.29
C GLU A 207 6.97 -21.21 -21.42
N LEU A 208 5.82 -21.65 -21.94
CA LEU A 208 4.57 -21.73 -21.17
C LEU A 208 4.67 -22.70 -20.00
N THR A 209 5.32 -23.84 -20.21
CA THR A 209 5.53 -24.85 -19.16
C THR A 209 6.45 -24.32 -18.06
N GLN A 210 7.50 -23.57 -18.43
CA GLN A 210 8.40 -22.91 -17.49
C GLN A 210 7.70 -21.80 -16.69
N LEU A 211 6.85 -21.00 -17.33
CA LEU A 211 6.04 -20.00 -16.63
C LEU A 211 5.04 -20.65 -15.67
N ASN A 212 4.38 -21.72 -16.10
CA ASN A 212 3.44 -22.46 -15.27
C ASN A 212 4.12 -23.12 -14.06
N SER A 213 5.30 -23.72 -14.25
CA SER A 213 6.07 -24.32 -13.15
C SER A 213 6.58 -23.28 -12.17
N THR A 214 7.05 -22.12 -12.67
CA THR A 214 7.46 -20.98 -11.84
C THR A 214 6.29 -20.45 -11.02
N ALA A 215 5.11 -20.32 -11.62
CA ALA A 215 3.88 -19.92 -10.94
C ALA A 215 3.45 -20.93 -9.86
N LYS A 216 3.44 -22.23 -10.17
CA LYS A 216 3.13 -23.29 -9.19
C LYS A 216 4.13 -23.35 -8.04
N TRP A 217 5.42 -23.18 -8.35
CA TRP A 217 6.46 -23.08 -7.33
C TRP A 217 6.22 -21.87 -6.43
N LEU A 218 5.94 -20.69 -7.00
CA LEU A 218 5.63 -19.50 -6.20
C LEU A 218 4.39 -19.73 -5.34
N LEU A 219 3.30 -20.28 -5.86
CA LEU A 219 2.10 -20.58 -5.07
C LEU A 219 2.38 -21.54 -3.90
N SER A 220 3.30 -22.50 -4.11
CA SER A 220 3.69 -23.48 -3.08
C SER A 220 4.66 -22.90 -2.04
N ASN A 221 5.53 -21.97 -2.43
CA ASN A 221 6.60 -21.41 -1.59
C ASN A 221 6.26 -20.05 -0.98
N THR A 222 5.20 -19.38 -1.45
CA THR A 222 4.80 -18.05 -0.94
C THR A 222 3.69 -18.10 0.10
N ARG A 223 3.16 -19.27 0.51
CA ARG A 223 2.01 -19.47 1.42
C ARG A 223 0.74 -18.67 1.04
N PRO A 224 -0.36 -19.38 0.71
CA PRO A 224 -1.70 -18.86 1.02
C PRO A 224 -2.68 -19.96 1.49
N PRO A 225 -3.09 -19.94 2.78
CA PRO A 225 -4.53 -19.77 3.08
C PRO A 225 -4.84 -18.63 4.09
N GLU A 226 -4.01 -18.40 5.11
CA GLU A 226 -4.27 -17.38 6.15
C GLU A 226 -4.32 -15.94 5.61
N ARG A 227 -3.67 -15.68 4.47
CA ARG A 227 -3.65 -14.35 3.84
C ARG A 227 -4.98 -13.96 3.21
N LEU A 228 -5.79 -14.92 2.75
CA LEU A 228 -7.11 -14.63 2.18
C LEU A 228 -8.09 -14.22 3.29
N ASP A 229 -8.10 -14.96 4.40
CA ASP A 229 -8.90 -14.62 5.59
C ASP A 229 -8.42 -13.30 6.21
N SER A 230 -7.11 -13.10 6.31
CA SER A 230 -6.56 -11.84 6.82
C SER A 230 -6.96 -10.66 5.92
N ARG A 231 -6.92 -10.83 4.59
CA ARG A 231 -7.29 -9.79 3.60
C ARG A 231 -8.76 -9.43 3.69
N ASP A 232 -9.61 -10.44 3.78
CA ASP A 232 -11.05 -10.25 3.99
C ASP A 232 -11.31 -9.52 5.31
N ILE A 233 -10.67 -9.94 6.41
CA ILE A 233 -10.78 -9.27 7.72
C ILE A 233 -10.29 -7.82 7.66
N ARG A 234 -9.18 -7.52 6.97
CA ARG A 234 -8.71 -6.13 6.78
C ARG A 234 -9.72 -5.29 6.01
N ASP A 235 -10.25 -5.80 4.91
CA ASP A 235 -11.21 -5.07 4.07
C ASP A 235 -12.53 -4.85 4.84
N ARG A 236 -12.93 -5.79 5.69
CA ARG A 236 -14.05 -5.64 6.63
C ARG A 236 -13.77 -4.64 7.75
N LEU A 237 -12.58 -4.69 8.36
CA LEU A 237 -12.15 -3.71 9.38
C LEU A 237 -12.13 -2.29 8.79
N TRP A 238 -11.64 -2.14 7.57
CA TRP A 238 -11.69 -0.89 6.82
C TRP A 238 -13.12 -0.42 6.58
N SER A 239 -14.00 -1.31 6.13
CA SER A 239 -15.40 -0.97 5.87
C SER A 239 -16.12 -0.50 7.14
N LEU A 240 -15.89 -1.20 8.26
CA LEU A 240 -16.41 -0.83 9.57
C LEU A 240 -15.84 0.51 10.06
N LEU A 241 -14.54 0.74 9.86
CA LEU A 241 -13.88 1.99 10.24
C LEU A 241 -14.46 3.16 9.45
N ARG A 242 -14.68 2.99 8.14
CA ARG A 242 -15.23 4.04 7.28
C ARG A 242 -16.66 4.38 7.66
N GLU A 243 -17.50 3.37 7.90
CA GLU A 243 -18.88 3.58 8.35
C GLU A 243 -18.93 4.38 9.67
N ARG A 244 -18.13 4.00 10.66
CA ARG A 244 -18.08 4.69 11.95
C ARG A 244 -17.43 6.07 11.86
N TYR A 245 -16.50 6.27 10.92
CA TYR A 245 -15.89 7.57 10.68
C TYR A 245 -16.84 8.55 10.00
N GLU A 246 -17.74 8.10 9.12
CA GLU A 246 -18.81 8.96 8.60
C GLU A 246 -19.73 9.46 9.72
N GLN A 247 -20.01 8.61 10.72
CA GLN A 247 -20.77 9.03 11.91
C GLN A 247 -20.00 10.07 12.74
N LEU A 248 -18.68 9.89 12.91
CA LEU A 248 -17.81 10.90 13.53
C LEU A 248 -17.89 12.22 12.77
N ARG A 249 -17.84 12.19 11.44
CA ARG A 249 -17.88 13.38 10.58
C ARG A 249 -19.20 14.13 10.72
N ALA A 250 -20.32 13.41 10.73
CA ALA A 250 -21.63 14.00 10.97
C ALA A 250 -21.69 14.72 12.34
N ILE A 251 -21.11 14.10 13.37
CA ILE A 251 -21.02 14.67 14.71
C ILE A 251 -20.05 15.86 14.75
N ALA A 252 -18.92 15.79 14.05
CA ALA A 252 -17.97 16.89 13.95
C ALA A 252 -18.61 18.12 13.30
N GLN A 253 -19.40 17.91 12.23
CA GLN A 253 -20.17 18.98 11.59
C GLN A 253 -21.24 19.56 12.53
N GLU A 254 -21.95 18.73 13.31
CA GLU A 254 -22.96 19.20 14.27
C GLU A 254 -22.35 20.03 15.41
N VAL A 255 -21.15 19.68 15.87
CA VAL A 255 -20.48 20.36 16.98
C VAL A 255 -19.79 21.65 16.52
N SER A 256 -19.11 21.60 15.38
CA SER A 256 -18.12 22.59 15.02
C SER A 256 -18.35 23.22 13.65
N GLY A 257 -19.42 22.85 12.94
CA GLY A 257 -19.76 23.43 11.65
C GLY A 257 -18.67 23.22 10.60
N ASP A 258 -18.37 24.27 9.83
CA ASP A 258 -17.49 24.21 8.67
C ASP A 258 -16.01 23.97 9.01
N ASP A 259 -15.59 24.30 10.24
CA ASP A 259 -14.23 24.02 10.73
C ASP A 259 -13.95 22.51 10.84
N SER A 260 -15.00 21.68 10.85
CA SER A 260 -14.89 20.21 10.92
C SER A 260 -14.07 19.60 9.79
N ARG A 261 -14.05 20.23 8.62
CA ARG A 261 -13.32 19.74 7.44
C ARG A 261 -11.80 19.78 7.61
N GLU A 262 -11.28 20.65 8.49
CA GLU A 262 -9.83 20.80 8.70
C GLU A 262 -9.23 19.63 9.49
N TYR A 263 -10.02 18.95 10.31
CA TYR A 263 -9.55 17.86 11.18
C TYR A 263 -10.29 16.53 11.00
N ALA A 264 -11.44 16.51 10.33
CA ALA A 264 -12.15 15.32 9.89
C ALA A 264 -12.33 15.35 8.37
N PRO A 265 -11.27 15.10 7.58
CA PRO A 265 -11.33 15.14 6.12
C PRO A 265 -12.33 14.11 5.58
N GLU A 266 -12.93 14.42 4.42
CA GLU A 266 -13.91 13.54 3.75
C GLU A 266 -13.29 12.23 3.25
N ARG A 267 -11.98 12.21 3.02
CA ARG A 267 -11.24 11.03 2.56
C ARG A 267 -10.29 10.56 3.65
N LEU A 268 -10.43 9.29 4.03
CA LEU A 268 -9.57 8.62 5.00
C LEU A 268 -8.31 8.01 4.36
N ALA A 269 -8.39 7.61 3.09
CA ALA A 269 -7.30 7.01 2.33
C ALA A 269 -7.22 7.64 0.94
N ALA A 270 -6.02 7.72 0.36
CA ALA A 270 -5.83 8.03 -1.05
C ALA A 270 -6.05 6.75 -1.88
N ASP A 271 -6.76 6.87 -3.00
CA ASP A 271 -6.97 5.79 -3.98
C ASP A 271 -5.73 5.53 -4.83
#